data_AF-A0A3N7HTM5-F1
#
_entry.id   AF-A0A3N7HTM5-F1
#
_cell.length_a   1.000
_cell.length_b   1.000
_cell.length_c   1.000
_cell.angle_alpha   90.00
_cell.angle_beta   90.00
_cell.angle_gamma   90.00
#
_symmetry.space_group_name_H-M   'P 1'
#
loop_
_entity.id
_entity.type
_entity.pdbx_description
1 polymer ?
#
loop_
_entity_poly.entity_id
_entity_poly.type
_entity_poly.pdbx_seq_one_letter_code
_entity_poly.pdbx_strand_id
1 'polypeptide(L)'
;MKTIKLSAALAALSLAFSAQAMTSIADSDLAAVTGQDGVSIAGDLNINIGSFKYTDTDATGGSVSFNNIGIKGMFVMTVDVLNHTAFAGAVGASMVGHGLTATEANTNLTNLVVAGVYDNASDVVQFAFPQANQDARLTPSITVGSITMGNSTKSFGSFALNNMDLQGTKIWMWAH
;
A
#
# COMPACT_ATOMS: atom_id res chain seq x y z
N MET A 1 -44.74 18.39 -77.83
CA MET A 1 -43.55 18.27 -78.72
C MET A 1 -42.75 19.56 -78.50
N LYS A 2 -41.43 19.67 -78.24
CA LYS A 2 -40.21 18.84 -78.39
C LYS A 2 -39.13 19.36 -77.37
N THR A 3 -38.04 18.70 -76.93
CA THR A 3 -37.65 17.27 -76.78
C THR A 3 -36.31 17.12 -76.00
N ILE A 4 -36.27 16.27 -74.95
CA ILE A 4 -35.26 15.18 -74.72
C ILE A 4 -33.80 15.50 -74.21
N LYS A 5 -33.52 14.98 -72.98
CA LYS A 5 -32.37 14.16 -72.48
C LYS A 5 -30.94 14.80 -72.42
N LEU A 6 -29.93 14.29 -71.67
CA LEU A 6 -29.66 12.95 -71.08
C LEU A 6 -28.65 13.01 -69.89
N SER A 7 -28.61 11.95 -69.04
CA SER A 7 -27.47 11.50 -68.16
C SER A 7 -27.11 12.31 -66.90
N ALA A 8 -26.76 11.71 -65.75
CA ALA A 8 -26.76 10.29 -65.33
C ALA A 8 -26.88 10.18 -63.78
N ALA A 9 -27.33 9.02 -63.27
CA ALA A 9 -27.47 8.74 -61.84
C ALA A 9 -26.43 7.71 -61.37
N LEU A 10 -25.58 8.09 -60.41
CA LEU A 10 -24.72 7.26 -59.55
C LEU A 10 -24.13 8.22 -58.48
N ALA A 11 -24.06 7.93 -57.18
CA ALA A 11 -24.50 6.78 -56.40
C ALA A 11 -25.16 7.26 -55.09
N ALA A 12 -25.93 6.39 -54.44
CA ALA A 12 -26.42 6.62 -53.09
C ALA A 12 -25.34 6.29 -52.04
N LEU A 13 -25.48 6.88 -50.85
CA LEU A 13 -24.71 6.63 -49.62
C LEU A 13 -23.23 7.05 -49.66
N SER A 14 -22.69 7.21 -48.44
CA SER A 14 -21.33 7.68 -48.11
C SER A 14 -21.17 9.21 -48.34
N LEU A 15 -20.77 10.03 -47.36
CA LEU A 15 -20.24 9.76 -46.03
C LEU A 15 -20.77 10.78 -45.00
N ALA A 16 -21.70 10.36 -44.16
CA ALA A 16 -21.74 10.85 -42.79
C ALA A 16 -20.58 10.21 -42.04
N PHE A 17 -19.34 10.64 -42.33
CA PHE A 17 -18.22 10.30 -41.47
C PHE A 17 -18.39 11.11 -40.19
N SER A 18 -18.96 10.44 -39.19
CA SER A 18 -18.83 10.80 -37.79
C SER A 18 -17.34 10.80 -37.43
N ALA A 19 -16.68 11.91 -37.70
CA ALA A 19 -15.50 12.33 -36.99
C ALA A 19 -15.91 12.56 -35.52
N GLN A 20 -16.02 11.46 -34.78
CA GLN A 20 -15.79 11.46 -33.34
C GLN A 20 -14.33 11.86 -33.15
N ALA A 21 -14.06 13.16 -33.27
CA ALA A 21 -12.76 13.69 -32.95
C ALA A 21 -12.49 13.30 -31.50
N MET A 22 -11.39 12.59 -31.25
CA MET A 22 -10.86 12.50 -29.89
C MET A 22 -10.58 13.93 -29.46
N THR A 23 -11.44 14.48 -28.61
CA THR A 23 -11.17 15.72 -27.91
C THR A 23 -9.90 15.49 -27.12
N SER A 24 -8.85 16.25 -27.43
CA SER A 24 -7.61 16.20 -26.66
C SER A 24 -7.93 16.49 -25.20
N ILE A 25 -7.85 15.46 -24.36
CA ILE A 25 -7.99 15.62 -22.92
C ILE A 25 -6.87 16.55 -22.45
N ALA A 26 -7.22 17.57 -21.66
CA ALA A 26 -6.19 18.42 -21.08
C ALA A 26 -5.42 17.61 -20.04
N ASP A 27 -4.13 17.90 -19.84
CA ASP A 27 -3.32 17.19 -18.85
C ASP A 27 -3.87 17.38 -17.42
N SER A 28 -4.55 18.51 -17.16
CA SER A 28 -5.34 18.75 -15.94
C SER A 28 -6.51 17.78 -15.76
N ASP A 29 -7.16 17.38 -16.85
CA ASP A 29 -8.31 16.48 -16.85
C ASP A 29 -7.84 15.02 -16.78
N LEU A 30 -6.64 14.73 -17.29
CA LEU A 30 -5.99 13.43 -17.19
C LEU A 30 -5.41 13.19 -15.79
N ALA A 31 -4.80 14.21 -15.18
CA ALA A 31 -4.38 14.21 -13.78
C ALA A 31 -5.56 13.98 -12.81
N ALA A 32 -6.77 14.44 -13.17
CA ALA A 32 -7.99 14.14 -12.41
C ALA A 32 -8.46 12.66 -12.54
N VAL A 33 -7.91 11.89 -13.48
CA VAL A 33 -8.28 10.48 -13.75
C VAL A 33 -7.19 9.50 -13.28
N THR A 34 -5.93 9.92 -13.17
CA THR A 34 -4.83 9.06 -12.71
C THR A 34 -4.52 9.24 -11.22
N GLY A 35 -5.27 8.54 -10.36
CA GLY A 35 -4.87 8.31 -8.95
C GLY A 35 -5.87 8.74 -7.86
N GLN A 36 -7.06 9.21 -8.19
CA GLN A 36 -8.00 9.73 -7.17
C GLN A 36 -8.73 8.66 -6.33
N ASP A 37 -8.94 7.46 -6.86
CA ASP A 37 -9.48 6.34 -6.09
C ASP A 37 -8.32 5.47 -5.57
N GLY A 38 -7.88 5.77 -4.35
CA GLY A 38 -6.86 5.00 -3.65
C GLY A 38 -7.22 3.51 -3.51
N VAL A 39 -6.21 2.63 -3.58
CA VAL A 39 -6.40 1.17 -3.58
C VAL A 39 -6.60 0.66 -2.17
N SER A 40 -7.77 0.07 -1.90
CA SER A 40 -8.02 -0.68 -0.65
C SER A 40 -7.58 -2.14 -0.78
N ILE A 41 -6.68 -2.57 0.10
CA ILE A 41 -6.12 -3.92 0.19
C ILE A 41 -6.55 -4.52 1.53
N ALA A 42 -7.41 -5.54 1.48
CA ALA A 42 -7.74 -6.35 2.65
C ALA A 42 -7.10 -7.73 2.50
N GLY A 43 -6.46 -8.22 3.57
CA GLY A 43 -5.84 -9.54 3.60
C GLY A 43 -6.27 -10.33 4.81
N ASP A 44 -6.76 -11.57 4.60
CA ASP A 44 -6.86 -12.58 5.65
C ASP A 44 -5.59 -13.44 5.62
N LEU A 45 -4.78 -13.34 6.67
CA LEU A 45 -3.54 -14.11 6.80
C LEU A 45 -3.88 -15.50 7.33
N ASN A 46 -3.45 -16.52 6.59
CA ASN A 46 -3.45 -17.91 7.05
C ASN A 46 -2.13 -18.60 6.64
N ILE A 47 -1.02 -17.98 7.05
CA ILE A 47 0.33 -18.48 6.74
C ILE A 47 0.71 -19.51 7.81
N ASN A 48 1.11 -20.70 7.36
CA ASN A 48 1.55 -21.78 8.23
C ASN A 48 2.93 -22.25 7.72
N ILE A 49 3.98 -22.06 8.51
CA ILE A 49 5.36 -22.43 8.20
C ILE A 49 5.73 -23.63 9.09
N GLY A 50 6.13 -24.74 8.47
CA GLY A 50 6.44 -25.99 9.18
C GLY A 50 7.55 -25.82 10.22
N SER A 51 8.69 -25.29 9.80
CA SER A 51 9.73 -24.79 10.70
C SER A 51 10.66 -23.78 10.04
N PHE A 52 11.27 -22.92 10.86
CA PHE A 52 12.49 -22.20 10.54
C PHE A 52 13.64 -22.86 11.32
N LYS A 53 14.67 -23.37 10.63
CA LYS A 53 15.79 -24.06 11.27
C LYS A 53 17.12 -23.41 10.93
N TYR A 54 17.79 -22.86 11.94
CA TYR A 54 19.22 -22.59 11.86
C TYR A 54 19.98 -23.89 12.10
N THR A 55 20.95 -24.21 11.24
CA THR A 55 21.87 -25.34 11.41
C THR A 55 23.29 -24.82 11.24
N ASP A 56 24.08 -24.95 12.29
CA ASP A 56 25.53 -24.80 12.20
C ASP A 56 26.10 -26.05 11.50
N THR A 57 26.97 -25.82 10.51
CA THR A 57 27.54 -26.86 9.65
C THR A 57 28.95 -27.27 10.08
N ASP A 58 29.49 -26.73 11.18
CA ASP A 58 30.77 -27.18 11.70
C ASP A 58 30.72 -28.60 12.33
N ALA A 59 31.88 -29.21 12.58
CA ALA A 59 31.99 -30.58 13.07
C ALA A 59 31.44 -30.81 14.50
N THR A 60 31.17 -29.73 15.23
CA THR A 60 30.58 -29.65 16.56
C THR A 60 29.19 -28.99 16.57
N GLY A 61 28.64 -28.73 15.38
CA GLY A 61 27.57 -27.77 15.15
C GLY A 61 26.26 -28.08 15.86
N GLY A 62 25.68 -27.04 16.46
CA GLY A 62 24.31 -27.05 16.97
C GLY A 62 23.26 -26.81 15.88
N SER A 63 21.99 -27.03 16.20
CA SER A 63 20.89 -26.42 15.45
C SER A 63 19.80 -25.92 16.37
N VAL A 64 19.02 -24.96 15.88
CA VAL A 64 17.85 -24.41 16.57
C VAL A 64 16.70 -24.42 15.58
N SER A 65 15.63 -25.16 15.89
CA SER A 65 14.41 -25.22 15.07
C SER A 65 13.26 -24.54 15.79
N PHE A 66 12.64 -23.56 15.13
CA PHE A 66 11.37 -22.94 15.49
C PHE A 66 10.29 -23.67 14.71
N ASN A 67 9.45 -24.45 15.36
CA ASN A 67 8.49 -25.36 14.72
C ASN A 67 7.05 -24.86 14.86
N ASN A 68 6.20 -25.23 13.90
CA ASN A 68 4.78 -24.92 13.87
C ASN A 68 4.54 -23.40 14.00
N ILE A 69 5.07 -22.64 13.05
CA ILE A 69 4.97 -21.19 13.03
C ILE A 69 3.68 -20.80 12.31
N GLY A 70 2.84 -20.00 12.96
CA GLY A 70 1.60 -19.47 12.39
C GLY A 70 1.63 -17.96 12.31
N ILE A 71 1.19 -17.38 11.19
CA ILE A 71 0.87 -15.95 11.07
C ILE A 71 -0.58 -15.88 10.59
N LYS A 72 -1.48 -15.45 11.48
CA LYS A 72 -2.93 -15.50 11.26
C LYS A 72 -3.64 -14.22 11.67
N GLY A 73 -4.71 -13.88 10.97
CA GLY A 73 -5.55 -12.71 11.26
C GLY A 73 -5.64 -11.76 10.07
N MET A 74 -6.58 -10.83 10.15
CA MET A 74 -6.95 -9.91 9.09
C MET A 74 -6.27 -8.55 9.25
N PHE A 75 -5.90 -7.93 8.13
CA PHE A 75 -5.55 -6.52 8.08
C PHE A 75 -6.28 -5.82 6.93
N VAL A 76 -6.45 -4.51 7.06
CA VAL A 76 -6.92 -3.62 5.99
C VAL A 76 -5.89 -2.51 5.84
N MET A 77 -5.50 -2.23 4.61
CA MET A 77 -4.55 -1.20 4.24
C MET A 77 -5.13 -0.40 3.06
N THR A 78 -5.02 0.92 3.09
CA THR A 78 -5.35 1.82 1.98
C THR A 78 -4.07 2.41 1.42
N VAL A 79 -3.89 2.35 0.10
CA VAL A 79 -2.78 2.96 -0.62
C VAL A 79 -3.31 4.17 -1.39
N ASP A 80 -2.76 5.34 -1.14
CA ASP A 80 -3.26 6.61 -1.65
C ASP A 80 -2.11 7.55 -2.03
N VAL A 81 -2.35 8.53 -2.91
CA VAL A 81 -1.35 9.54 -3.31
C VAL A 81 -1.75 10.88 -2.69
N LEU A 82 -0.95 11.34 -1.72
CA LEU A 82 -1.14 12.63 -1.08
C LEU A 82 -0.29 13.68 -1.76
N ASN A 83 -0.89 14.81 -2.13
CA ASN A 83 -0.12 15.98 -2.52
C ASN A 83 0.71 16.53 -1.34
N HIS A 84 1.74 17.32 -1.64
CA HIS A 84 2.68 17.85 -0.65
C HIS A 84 2.00 18.52 0.58
N THR A 85 0.90 19.24 0.36
CA THR A 85 0.13 19.90 1.45
C THR A 85 -0.65 18.90 2.29
N ALA A 86 -1.29 17.91 1.66
CA ALA A 86 -2.00 16.84 2.36
C ALA A 86 -1.04 15.94 3.16
N PHE A 87 0.14 15.65 2.61
CA PHE A 87 1.21 14.95 3.30
C PHE A 87 1.72 15.72 4.53
N ALA A 88 2.04 17.01 4.38
CA ALA A 88 2.46 17.87 5.49
C ALA A 88 1.43 17.87 6.64
N GLY A 89 0.15 17.99 6.31
CA GLY A 89 -0.95 17.88 7.28
C GLY A 89 -1.06 16.50 7.94
N ALA A 90 -0.93 15.42 7.16
CA ALA A 90 -1.02 14.05 7.65
C ALA A 90 0.13 13.67 8.59
N VAL A 91 1.37 14.05 8.24
CA VAL A 91 2.56 13.85 9.09
C VAL A 91 2.49 14.70 10.34
N GLY A 92 2.12 15.98 10.22
CA GLY A 92 1.94 16.88 11.36
C GLY A 92 0.89 16.34 12.35
N ALA A 93 -0.24 15.86 11.85
CA ALA A 93 -1.28 15.23 12.68
C ALA A 93 -0.79 13.95 13.37
N SER A 94 0.01 13.10 12.69
CA SER A 94 0.63 11.92 13.31
C SER A 94 1.65 12.29 14.39
N MET A 95 2.49 13.32 14.16
CA MET A 95 3.42 13.83 15.18
C MET A 95 2.68 14.34 16.43
N VAL A 96 1.59 15.08 16.24
CA VAL A 96 0.72 15.53 17.35
C VAL A 96 0.05 14.34 18.06
N GLY A 97 -0.36 13.32 17.30
CA GLY A 97 -0.88 12.05 17.86
C GLY A 97 0.14 11.29 18.73
N HIS A 98 1.44 11.50 18.51
CA HIS A 98 2.53 11.00 19.35
C HIS A 98 2.94 11.97 20.49
N GLY A 99 2.18 13.04 20.72
CA GLY A 99 2.32 13.92 21.89
C GLY A 99 3.08 15.23 21.65
N LEU A 100 3.48 15.53 20.41
CA LEU A 100 4.07 16.84 20.08
C LEU A 100 3.01 17.94 20.03
N THR A 101 3.38 19.17 20.32
CA THR A 101 2.57 20.34 19.97
C THR A 101 2.59 20.58 18.44
N ALA A 102 1.61 21.34 17.93
CA ALA A 102 1.57 21.72 16.52
C ALA A 102 2.84 22.48 16.07
N THR A 103 3.43 23.28 16.96
CA THR A 103 4.69 23.99 16.69
C THR A 103 5.87 23.02 16.56
N GLU A 104 6.01 22.07 17.49
CA GLU A 104 7.07 21.06 17.44
C GLU A 104 6.92 20.13 16.22
N ALA A 105 5.69 19.77 15.86
CA ALA A 105 5.41 19.00 14.65
C ALA A 105 5.85 19.77 13.38
N ASN A 106 5.55 21.07 13.28
CA ASN A 106 6.00 21.90 12.17
C ASN A 106 7.53 22.05 12.12
N THR A 107 8.21 22.19 13.27
CA THR A 107 9.68 22.18 13.34
C THR A 107 10.26 20.85 12.86
N ASN A 108 9.68 19.71 13.28
CA ASN A 108 10.16 18.39 12.86
C ASN A 108 9.92 18.12 11.36
N LEU A 109 8.78 18.56 10.80
CA LEU A 109 8.57 18.52 9.35
C LEU A 109 9.62 19.37 8.61
N THR A 110 9.92 20.58 9.10
CA THR A 110 10.97 21.44 8.54
C THR A 110 12.35 20.76 8.58
N ASN A 111 12.66 20.01 9.64
CA ASN A 111 13.92 19.27 9.74
C ASN A 111 14.05 18.19 8.64
N LEU A 112 12.97 17.53 8.23
CA LEU A 112 12.99 16.58 7.11
C LEU A 112 13.37 17.27 5.79
N VAL A 113 12.92 18.51 5.61
CA VAL A 113 13.24 19.32 4.42
C VAL A 113 14.68 19.80 4.44
N VAL A 114 15.15 20.33 5.57
CA VAL A 114 16.54 20.79 5.74
C VAL A 114 17.54 19.63 5.62
N ALA A 115 17.15 18.42 6.02
CA ALA A 115 17.96 17.21 5.87
C ALA A 115 17.99 16.64 4.43
N GLY A 116 17.24 17.23 3.49
CA GLY A 116 17.06 16.68 2.14
C GLY A 116 16.32 15.35 2.10
N VAL A 117 15.61 14.99 3.18
CA VAL A 117 14.85 13.75 3.29
C VAL A 117 13.49 13.89 2.61
N TYR A 118 12.90 15.09 2.60
CA TYR A 118 11.65 15.42 1.89
C TYR A 118 11.79 16.76 1.16
N ASP A 119 11.34 16.86 -0.09
CA ASP A 119 11.53 18.06 -0.92
C ASP A 119 10.50 19.18 -0.67
N ASN A 120 9.42 18.89 0.07
CA ASN A 120 8.27 19.78 0.28
C ASN A 120 7.53 20.22 -0.99
N ALA A 121 7.65 19.43 -2.06
CA ALA A 121 7.07 19.73 -3.37
C ALA A 121 6.43 18.50 -4.04
N SER A 122 7.05 17.31 -3.90
CA SER A 122 6.57 16.07 -4.50
C SER A 122 5.35 15.48 -3.78
N ASP A 123 4.53 14.80 -4.56
CA ASP A 123 3.47 13.93 -4.08
C ASP A 123 4.05 12.67 -3.41
N VAL A 124 3.30 12.12 -2.45
CA VAL A 124 3.74 11.07 -1.55
C VAL A 124 2.75 9.91 -1.54
N VAL A 125 3.24 8.70 -1.77
CA VAL A 125 2.42 7.48 -1.64
C VAL A 125 2.28 7.14 -0.15
N GLN A 126 1.06 7.15 0.35
CA GLN A 126 0.72 6.74 1.71
C GLN A 126 0.17 5.31 1.72
N PHE A 127 0.74 4.44 2.54
CA PHE A 127 0.18 3.16 2.95
C PHE A 127 -0.34 3.34 4.38
N ALA A 128 -1.67 3.37 4.57
CA ALA A 128 -2.29 3.54 5.87
C ALA A 128 -3.09 2.30 6.26
N PHE A 129 -3.03 1.93 7.53
CA PHE A 129 -3.91 0.93 8.14
C PHE A 129 -5.03 1.70 8.85
N PRO A 130 -6.21 1.90 8.24
CA PRO A 130 -7.24 2.76 8.82
C PRO A 130 -7.75 2.22 10.17
N GLN A 131 -8.17 3.13 11.05
CA GLN A 131 -8.90 2.82 12.28
C GLN A 131 -10.33 2.36 11.93
N ALA A 132 -10.46 1.13 11.45
CA ALA A 132 -11.72 0.49 11.08
C ALA A 132 -12.51 -0.02 12.31
N ASN A 133 -11.93 0.08 13.52
CA ASN A 133 -12.48 -0.46 14.77
C ASN A 133 -12.78 -1.97 14.67
N GLN A 134 -11.88 -2.71 14.01
CA GLN A 134 -12.01 -4.16 13.88
C GLN A 134 -11.91 -4.84 15.25
N ASP A 135 -12.63 -5.95 15.42
CA ASP A 135 -12.57 -6.76 16.63
C ASP A 135 -11.13 -7.25 16.88
N ALA A 136 -10.63 -7.10 18.09
CA ALA A 136 -9.25 -7.44 18.44
C ALA A 136 -8.88 -8.90 18.09
N ARG A 137 -9.84 -9.83 18.07
CA ARG A 137 -9.64 -11.24 17.67
C ARG A 137 -9.28 -11.41 16.19
N LEU A 138 -9.56 -10.40 15.37
CA LEU A 138 -9.19 -10.37 13.95
C LEU A 138 -7.76 -9.85 13.75
N THR A 139 -7.15 -9.15 14.71
CA THR A 139 -5.81 -8.55 14.51
C THR A 139 -4.72 -9.61 14.32
N PRO A 140 -3.71 -9.39 13.46
CA PRO A 140 -2.68 -10.38 13.16
C PRO A 140 -1.95 -10.88 14.41
N SER A 141 -1.65 -12.17 14.44
CA SER A 141 -0.94 -12.83 15.52
C SER A 141 0.12 -13.78 14.95
N ILE A 142 1.29 -13.80 15.59
CA ILE A 142 2.45 -14.62 15.22
C ILE A 142 2.70 -15.62 16.34
N THR A 143 2.69 -16.92 16.04
CA THR A 143 2.92 -18.00 17.02
C THR A 143 4.05 -18.90 16.57
N VAL A 144 4.78 -19.46 17.54
CA VAL A 144 5.78 -20.52 17.36
C VAL A 144 5.46 -21.62 18.37
N GLY A 145 5.04 -22.79 17.88
CA GLY A 145 4.61 -23.90 18.73
C GLY A 145 5.73 -24.50 19.59
N SER A 146 6.97 -24.54 19.10
CA SER A 146 8.14 -24.94 19.91
C SER A 146 9.47 -24.42 19.37
N ILE A 147 10.47 -24.25 20.25
CA ILE A 147 11.85 -23.91 19.89
C ILE A 147 12.79 -24.99 20.45
N THR A 148 13.30 -25.86 19.57
CA THR A 148 14.04 -27.08 19.95
C THR A 148 15.50 -27.02 19.55
N MET A 149 16.38 -27.54 20.42
CA MET A 149 17.81 -27.73 20.10
C MET A 149 18.05 -29.02 19.32
N GLY A 150 18.90 -28.97 18.31
CA GLY A 150 19.39 -30.16 17.60
C GLY A 150 20.21 -31.07 18.49
N ASN A 151 20.22 -32.37 18.17
CA ASN A 151 20.92 -33.42 18.92
C ASN A 151 20.58 -33.45 20.43
N SER A 152 19.40 -32.95 20.79
CA SER A 152 18.95 -32.76 22.17
C SER A 152 17.44 -32.89 22.27
N THR A 153 16.94 -33.30 23.43
CA THR A 153 15.51 -33.29 23.77
C THR A 153 15.09 -32.00 24.51
N LYS A 154 16.00 -31.03 24.63
CA LYS A 154 15.75 -29.75 25.32
C LYS A 154 15.10 -28.73 24.37
N SER A 155 14.20 -27.94 24.94
CA SER A 155 13.40 -26.93 24.27
C SER A 155 13.39 -25.65 25.10
N PHE A 156 13.33 -24.49 24.45
CA PHE A 156 13.10 -23.19 25.10
C PHE A 156 11.60 -22.88 25.28
N GLY A 157 10.71 -23.82 24.95
CA GLY A 157 9.27 -23.64 25.02
C GLY A 157 8.69 -23.10 23.72
N SER A 158 7.61 -22.32 23.83
CA SER A 158 6.88 -21.68 22.73
C SER A 158 6.97 -20.16 22.82
N PHE A 159 6.69 -19.47 21.70
CA PHE A 159 6.61 -18.01 21.64
C PHE A 159 5.30 -17.59 20.97
N ALA A 160 4.70 -16.49 21.41
CA ALA A 160 3.55 -15.90 20.76
C ALA A 160 3.54 -14.38 20.92
N LEU A 161 3.34 -13.68 19.80
CA LEU A 161 2.95 -12.28 19.74
C LEU A 161 1.50 -12.26 19.27
N ASN A 162 0.59 -12.02 20.21
CA ASN A 162 -0.85 -12.04 19.96
C ASN A 162 -1.37 -10.61 19.76
N ASN A 163 -2.41 -10.50 18.92
CA ASN A 163 -3.20 -9.29 18.74
C ASN A 163 -2.37 -8.04 18.37
N MET A 164 -1.58 -8.14 17.30
CA MET A 164 -0.82 -7.03 16.73
C MET A 164 -1.80 -6.04 16.08
N ASP A 165 -2.29 -5.07 16.86
CA ASP A 165 -3.10 -4.00 16.30
C ASP A 165 -2.24 -3.05 15.45
N LEU A 166 -2.48 -3.07 14.15
CA LEU A 166 -1.82 -2.20 13.18
C LEU A 166 -2.64 -0.94 12.87
N GLN A 167 -3.89 -0.85 13.37
CA GLN A 167 -4.78 0.24 13.02
C GLN A 167 -4.24 1.61 13.50
N GLY A 168 -4.39 2.62 12.66
CA GLY A 168 -3.80 3.95 12.84
C GLY A 168 -2.35 4.07 12.31
N THR A 169 -1.68 2.97 11.99
CA THR A 169 -0.33 3.00 11.40
C THR A 169 -0.35 3.63 10.02
N LYS A 170 0.64 4.48 9.73
CA LYS A 170 0.86 5.08 8.41
C LYS A 170 2.33 4.95 8.03
N ILE A 171 2.57 4.63 6.76
CA ILE A 171 3.88 4.55 6.12
C ILE A 171 3.80 5.43 4.88
N TRP A 172 4.84 6.22 4.62
CA TRP A 172 4.90 7.13 3.48
C TRP A 172 6.14 6.83 2.63
N MET A 173 6.01 6.97 1.32
CA MET A 173 7.07 6.71 0.34
C MET A 173 7.03 7.79 -0.75
N TRP A 174 8.17 8.39 -1.03
CA TRP A 174 8.35 9.45 -2.03
C TRP A 174 9.74 9.35 -2.66
N ALA A 175 9.96 10.04 -3.79
CA ALA A 175 11.25 10.12 -4.48
C ALA A 175 12.15 11.21 -3.88
N HIS A 176 13.47 11.08 -4.07
CA HIS A 176 14.50 12.05 -3.68
C HIS A 176 15.45 12.33 -4.84
#